data_AF-A0A2N5JAE6-F1
#
_entry.id   AF-A0A2N5JAE6-F1
#
_cell.length_a   1.000
_cell.length_b   1.000
_cell.length_c   1.000
_cell.angle_alpha   90.00
_cell.angle_beta   90.00
_cell.angle_gamma   90.00
#
_symmetry.space_group_name_H-M   'P 1'
#
loop_
_entity.id
_entity.type
_entity.pdbx_description
1 polymer ?
#
loop_
_entity_poly.entity_id
_entity_poly.type
_entity_poly.pdbx_seq_one_letter_code
_entity_poly.pdbx_strand_id
1 'polypeptide(L)'
;MNTMRFSSRVDVTEPNAISLAEARARAEGVNLMKLNDSNPTRHGLAPKAIPGVYEANPRGPRAAREALADFLGRDGSRTVDPDRLYLLSSTSQAYSWLIKLLCDAGDVVLSPKPGYPLIESIARLENVSAVEYSLLYDGSWMIDLAQVESLLDEYADRVRALVLINPNNPTGSYVKPGERQRLVGLCAERGVAMIADEVFFDYSLDPFDGNRRLAGERGALTFALDGFSKMLAAPHAKVGWIEVSGPEGDVAETMRRLDVIADDFLPMSDLIAGRIPDLLASADEQTARVRRRTRGNLARLRELLAQDDLGVTDVLRAEGGWNVLLRFPAAIDESDLVLLLIRRLRATAQPGFFFDMTANGYVAVSLLPEPAVFEEGMRRLLEAIRLELGCAAGPVG
;
A
#
# COMPACT_ATOMS: atom_id res chain seq x y z
N MET A 1 4.19 -21.26 19.92
CA MET A 1 3.78 -20.13 19.06
C MET A 1 3.31 -19.03 20.00
N ASN A 2 3.89 -17.83 19.89
CA ASN A 2 3.35 -16.68 20.60
C ASN A 2 1.98 -16.33 20.01
N THR A 3 0.99 -16.11 20.87
CA THR A 3 -0.34 -15.66 20.44
C THR A 3 -0.25 -14.22 19.92
N MET A 4 -0.97 -13.91 18.84
CA MET A 4 -1.13 -12.52 18.37
C MET A 4 -1.64 -11.63 19.50
N ARG A 5 -1.08 -10.42 19.59
CA ARG A 5 -1.48 -9.40 20.57
C ARG A 5 -2.15 -8.25 19.84
N PHE A 6 -3.36 -7.90 20.28
CA PHE A 6 -4.11 -6.74 19.80
C PHE A 6 -4.04 -5.60 20.80
N SER A 7 -4.29 -4.38 20.34
CA SER A 7 -4.33 -3.19 21.19
C SER A 7 -5.39 -3.33 22.28
N SER A 8 -5.07 -2.86 23.49
CA SER A 8 -6.03 -2.74 24.59
C SER A 8 -7.13 -1.71 24.32
N ARG A 9 -6.97 -0.85 23.30
CA ARG A 9 -7.96 0.16 22.89
C ARG A 9 -9.17 -0.43 22.16
N VAL A 10 -9.05 -1.63 21.62
CA VAL A 10 -10.06 -2.25 20.76
C VAL A 10 -10.56 -3.51 21.44
N ASP A 11 -11.21 -3.35 22.58
CA ASP A 11 -11.76 -4.46 23.35
C ASP A 11 -13.14 -4.87 22.84
N VAL A 12 -13.37 -6.17 22.75
CA VAL A 12 -14.65 -6.71 22.27
C VAL A 12 -15.51 -7.00 23.49
N THR A 13 -16.56 -6.19 23.68
CA THR A 13 -17.49 -6.43 24.78
C THR A 13 -18.24 -7.75 24.58
N GLU A 14 -18.35 -8.54 25.66
CA GLU A 14 -19.16 -9.76 25.65
C GLU A 14 -20.64 -9.42 25.37
N PRO A 15 -21.36 -10.26 24.60
CA PRO A 15 -22.77 -10.05 24.34
C PRO A 15 -23.56 -9.94 25.65
N ASN A 16 -24.24 -8.82 25.84
CA ASN A 16 -25.10 -8.66 27.00
C ASN A 16 -26.34 -9.57 26.92
N ALA A 17 -27.07 -9.71 28.02
CA ALA A 17 -28.24 -10.58 28.12
C ALA A 17 -29.33 -10.27 27.07
N ILE A 18 -29.46 -9.01 26.64
CA ILE A 18 -30.42 -8.60 25.61
C ILE A 18 -29.98 -9.15 24.25
N SER A 19 -28.72 -8.95 23.86
CA SER A 19 -28.17 -9.47 22.60
C SER A 19 -28.32 -11.00 22.50
N LEU A 20 -28.07 -11.71 23.61
CA LEU A 20 -28.26 -13.17 23.68
C LEU A 20 -29.73 -13.58 23.53
N ALA A 21 -30.65 -12.86 24.20
CA ALA A 21 -32.08 -13.12 24.09
C ALA A 21 -32.61 -12.85 22.68
N GLU A 22 -32.16 -11.77 22.03
CA GLU A 22 -32.52 -11.47 20.64
C GLU A 22 -32.02 -12.53 19.66
N ALA A 23 -30.76 -12.97 19.81
CA ALA A 23 -30.18 -14.01 18.98
C ALA A 23 -30.95 -15.34 19.11
N ARG A 24 -31.31 -15.71 20.35
CA ARG A 24 -32.12 -16.90 20.62
C ARG A 24 -33.51 -16.79 20.00
N ALA A 25 -34.21 -15.67 20.20
CA ALA A 25 -35.52 -15.43 19.62
C ALA A 25 -35.48 -15.55 18.09
N ARG A 26 -34.47 -14.97 17.42
CA ARG A 26 -34.28 -15.11 15.97
C ARG A 26 -34.01 -16.56 15.55
N ALA A 27 -33.18 -17.30 16.29
CA ALA A 27 -32.91 -18.71 16.02
C ALA A 27 -34.17 -19.58 16.17
N GLU A 28 -35.09 -19.19 17.06
CA GLU A 28 -36.41 -19.81 17.24
C GLU A 28 -37.46 -19.31 16.22
N GLY A 29 -37.07 -18.45 15.27
CA GLY A 29 -37.95 -17.89 14.23
C GLY A 29 -38.91 -16.81 14.73
N VAL A 30 -38.71 -16.29 15.95
CA VAL A 30 -39.52 -15.21 16.51
C VAL A 30 -39.16 -13.88 15.84
N ASN A 31 -40.17 -13.21 15.28
CA ASN A 31 -40.01 -11.88 14.69
C ASN A 31 -40.11 -10.80 15.78
N LEU A 32 -38.99 -10.14 16.07
CA LEU A 32 -38.94 -9.06 17.05
C LEU A 32 -39.22 -7.70 16.39
N MET A 33 -40.26 -7.00 16.87
CA MET A 33 -40.51 -5.61 16.48
C MET A 33 -39.45 -4.70 17.11
N LYS A 34 -38.74 -3.93 16.27
CA LYS A 34 -37.76 -2.94 16.73
C LYS A 34 -38.45 -1.64 17.09
N LEU A 35 -38.62 -1.39 18.39
CA LEU A 35 -39.16 -0.13 18.91
C LEU A 35 -38.19 1.05 18.76
N ASN A 36 -36.91 0.76 18.49
CA ASN A 36 -35.84 1.73 18.34
C ASN A 36 -35.27 1.74 16.91
N ASP A 37 -36.03 1.31 15.88
CA ASP A 37 -35.57 1.46 14.50
C ASP A 37 -35.51 2.96 14.17
N SER A 38 -34.30 3.48 14.15
CA SER A 38 -33.98 4.88 13.87
C SER A 38 -33.45 5.07 12.45
N ASN A 39 -33.57 4.06 11.58
CA ASN A 39 -33.08 4.14 10.22
C ASN A 39 -34.11 4.83 9.30
N PRO A 40 -33.91 6.11 8.92
CA PRO A 40 -34.90 6.86 8.14
C PRO A 40 -35.14 6.26 6.75
N THR A 41 -34.19 5.52 6.18
CA THR A 41 -34.34 4.93 4.85
C THR A 41 -35.34 3.78 4.86
N ARG A 42 -35.45 3.02 5.97
CA ARG A 42 -36.46 1.95 6.11
C ARG A 42 -37.88 2.49 6.19
N HIS A 43 -38.03 3.74 6.60
CA HIS A 43 -39.31 4.42 6.71
C HIS A 43 -39.63 5.30 5.48
N GLY A 44 -38.82 5.22 4.42
CA GLY A 44 -39.03 6.00 3.20
C GLY A 44 -38.85 7.51 3.38
N LEU A 45 -38.15 7.93 4.43
CA LEU A 45 -37.93 9.35 4.77
C LEU A 45 -36.69 9.93 4.08
N ALA A 46 -35.88 9.09 3.42
CA ALA A 46 -34.70 9.52 2.69
C ALA A 46 -35.07 10.28 1.39
N PRO A 47 -34.29 11.29 0.97
CA PRO A 47 -34.50 11.96 -0.31
C PRO A 47 -34.39 10.99 -1.49
N LYS A 48 -35.22 11.18 -2.51
CA LYS A 48 -35.18 10.37 -3.75
C LYS A 48 -33.82 10.39 -4.47
N ALA A 49 -33.00 11.41 -4.23
CA ALA A 49 -31.65 11.53 -4.77
C ALA A 49 -30.68 10.48 -4.21
N ILE A 50 -31.00 9.86 -3.07
CA ILE A 50 -30.22 8.80 -2.42
C ILE A 50 -31.16 7.60 -2.24
N PRO A 51 -31.41 6.82 -3.31
CA PRO A 51 -32.34 5.70 -3.25
C PRO A 51 -31.74 4.52 -2.46
N GLY A 52 -32.61 3.65 -1.94
CA GLY A 52 -32.22 2.42 -1.26
C GLY A 52 -32.48 2.44 0.24
N VAL A 53 -32.22 1.29 0.87
CA VAL A 53 -32.27 1.12 2.31
C VAL A 53 -30.84 1.01 2.80
N TYR A 54 -30.43 1.92 3.67
CA TYR A 54 -29.14 1.87 4.33
C TYR A 54 -29.06 0.63 5.22
N GLU A 55 -28.03 -0.19 5.01
CA GLU A 55 -27.71 -1.32 5.86
C GLU A 55 -26.33 -1.11 6.46
N ALA A 56 -26.28 -0.88 7.77
CA ALA A 56 -25.02 -0.75 8.48
C ALA A 56 -24.30 -2.10 8.47
N ASN A 57 -23.21 -2.16 7.70
CA ASN A 57 -22.24 -3.25 7.75
C ASN A 57 -20.84 -2.64 7.88
N PRO A 58 -20.11 -2.85 9.00
CA PRO A 58 -18.84 -2.18 9.27
C PRO A 58 -17.81 -2.42 8.17
N ARG A 59 -17.91 -3.54 7.44
CA ARG A 59 -17.00 -3.92 6.35
C ARG A 59 -17.33 -3.26 5.02
N GLY A 60 -18.45 -2.54 4.94
CA GLY A 60 -19.02 -2.00 3.72
C GLY A 60 -20.03 -2.93 3.05
N PRO A 61 -20.75 -2.43 2.01
CA PRO A 61 -21.87 -3.13 1.39
C PRO A 61 -21.46 -4.50 0.84
N ARG A 62 -22.22 -5.54 1.21
CA ARG A 62 -21.89 -6.93 0.87
C ARG A 62 -21.75 -7.16 -0.63
N ALA A 63 -22.68 -6.64 -1.44
CA ALA A 63 -22.63 -6.81 -2.89
C ALA A 63 -21.35 -6.22 -3.52
N ALA A 64 -20.83 -5.12 -2.97
CA ALA A 64 -19.58 -4.53 -3.42
C ALA A 64 -18.37 -5.38 -3.01
N ARG A 65 -18.39 -5.98 -1.81
CA ARG A 65 -17.36 -6.92 -1.36
C ARG A 65 -17.36 -8.22 -2.17
N GLU A 66 -18.52 -8.74 -2.54
CA GLU A 66 -18.66 -9.92 -3.42
C GLU A 66 -18.08 -9.64 -4.80
N ALA A 67 -18.45 -8.51 -5.42
CA ALA A 67 -17.88 -8.11 -6.71
C ALA A 67 -16.35 -7.93 -6.64
N LEU A 68 -15.84 -7.36 -5.55
CA LEU A 68 -14.39 -7.24 -5.32
C LEU A 68 -13.73 -8.62 -5.13
N ALA A 69 -14.32 -9.51 -4.33
CA ALA A 69 -13.81 -10.85 -4.09
C ALA A 69 -13.72 -11.66 -5.39
N ASP A 70 -14.77 -11.63 -6.22
CA ASP A 70 -14.79 -12.26 -7.55
C ASP A 70 -13.69 -11.69 -8.44
N PHE A 71 -13.53 -10.37 -8.45
CA PHE A 71 -12.46 -9.72 -9.21
C PHE A 71 -11.07 -10.15 -8.72
N LEU A 72 -10.83 -10.17 -7.41
CA LEU A 72 -9.53 -10.54 -6.83
C LEU A 72 -9.20 -12.03 -7.04
N GLY A 73 -10.20 -12.90 -7.16
CA GLY A 73 -10.03 -14.33 -7.41
C GLY A 73 -10.10 -14.75 -8.89
N ARG A 74 -10.30 -13.80 -9.81
CA ARG A 74 -10.63 -14.10 -11.23
C ARG A 74 -9.56 -14.86 -12.00
N ASP A 75 -8.30 -14.78 -11.57
CA ASP A 75 -7.18 -15.49 -12.19
C ASP A 75 -7.06 -16.96 -11.75
N GLY A 76 -7.90 -17.39 -10.80
CA GLY A 76 -7.92 -18.75 -10.27
C GLY A 76 -6.78 -19.07 -9.30
N SER A 77 -5.93 -18.10 -8.94
CA SER A 77 -4.81 -18.31 -8.02
C SER A 77 -5.25 -18.57 -6.59
N ARG A 78 -6.43 -18.06 -6.21
CA ARG A 78 -7.02 -18.22 -4.87
C ARG A 78 -8.52 -17.90 -4.87
N THR A 79 -9.21 -18.41 -3.87
CA THR A 79 -10.59 -17.99 -3.53
C THR A 79 -10.52 -16.87 -2.51
N VAL A 80 -11.27 -15.79 -2.74
CA VAL A 80 -11.35 -14.65 -1.82
C VAL A 80 -12.69 -14.72 -1.09
N ASP A 81 -12.63 -14.71 0.23
CA ASP A 81 -13.83 -14.64 1.06
C ASP A 81 -14.26 -13.16 1.19
N PRO A 82 -15.43 -12.75 0.67
CA PRO A 82 -15.88 -11.37 0.78
C PRO A 82 -16.02 -10.92 2.24
N ASP A 83 -16.23 -11.84 3.18
CA ASP A 83 -16.34 -11.49 4.59
C ASP A 83 -14.99 -11.14 5.22
N ARG A 84 -13.86 -11.42 4.57
CA ARG A 84 -12.52 -11.00 4.98
C ARG A 84 -12.05 -9.68 4.34
N LEU A 85 -12.96 -8.98 3.67
CA LEU A 85 -12.69 -7.70 3.02
C LEU A 85 -13.32 -6.54 3.80
N TYR A 86 -12.56 -5.47 4.02
CA TYR A 86 -13.07 -4.18 4.50
C TYR A 86 -12.93 -3.15 3.39
N LEU A 87 -14.02 -2.47 3.04
CA LEU A 87 -14.02 -1.35 2.11
C LEU A 87 -13.81 -0.03 2.85
N LEU A 88 -12.94 0.82 2.31
CA LEU A 88 -12.46 2.04 2.96
C LEU A 88 -12.10 3.11 1.93
N SER A 89 -11.91 4.34 2.39
CA SER A 89 -11.69 5.50 1.50
C SER A 89 -10.26 5.56 0.94
N SER A 90 -9.29 4.92 1.58
CA SER A 90 -7.88 4.89 1.13
C SER A 90 -7.03 3.92 1.95
N THR A 91 -5.89 3.48 1.42
CA THR A 91 -4.92 2.70 2.20
C THR A 91 -4.37 3.47 3.41
N SER A 92 -4.35 4.80 3.40
CA SER A 92 -4.02 5.62 4.59
C SER A 92 -5.01 5.39 5.74
N GLN A 93 -6.31 5.23 5.44
CA GLN A 93 -7.31 4.85 6.44
C GLN A 93 -7.03 3.43 6.97
N ALA A 94 -6.67 2.50 6.07
CA ALA A 94 -6.30 1.15 6.49
C ALA A 94 -5.09 1.15 7.43
N TYR A 95 -4.01 1.88 7.12
CA TYR A 95 -2.87 2.00 8.04
C TYR A 95 -3.29 2.52 9.42
N SER A 96 -4.10 3.58 9.49
CA SER A 96 -4.57 4.10 10.77
C SER A 96 -5.40 3.07 11.53
N TRP A 97 -6.33 2.36 10.87
CA TRP A 97 -7.13 1.32 11.51
C TRP A 97 -6.29 0.14 12.00
N LEU A 98 -5.34 -0.34 11.19
CA LEU A 98 -4.49 -1.46 11.55
C LEU A 98 -3.52 -1.10 12.69
N ILE A 99 -3.01 0.13 12.71
CA ILE A 99 -2.21 0.61 13.84
C ILE A 99 -3.07 0.72 15.11
N LYS A 100 -4.32 1.20 15.02
CA LYS A 100 -5.27 1.17 16.15
C LYS A 100 -5.57 -0.24 16.63
N LEU A 101 -5.74 -1.18 15.71
CA LEU A 101 -6.04 -2.58 15.98
C LEU A 101 -4.89 -3.28 16.70
N LEU A 102 -3.66 -3.05 16.26
CA LEU A 102 -2.50 -3.85 16.63
C LEU A 102 -1.66 -3.22 17.74
N CYS A 103 -1.65 -1.89 17.86
CA CYS A 103 -0.68 -1.17 18.69
C CYS A 103 -1.34 -0.40 19.83
N ASP A 104 -0.71 -0.44 21.00
CA ASP A 104 -0.91 0.56 22.06
C ASP A 104 0.07 1.72 21.92
N ALA A 105 -0.15 2.80 22.69
CA ALA A 105 0.77 3.93 22.69
C ALA A 105 2.18 3.45 23.14
N GLY A 106 3.20 3.80 22.38
CA GLY A 106 4.58 3.38 22.60
C GLY A 106 4.96 2.04 21.96
N ASP A 107 4.02 1.30 21.36
CA ASP A 107 4.37 0.15 20.51
C ASP A 107 5.08 0.60 19.21
N VAL A 108 5.59 -0.40 18.48
CA VAL A 108 6.42 -0.23 17.29
C VAL A 108 5.81 -0.92 16.09
N VAL A 109 5.85 -0.25 14.93
CA VAL A 109 5.66 -0.85 13.61
C VAL A 109 6.96 -0.77 12.83
N LEU A 110 7.39 -1.87 12.22
CA LEU A 110 8.57 -1.89 11.36
C LEU A 110 8.18 -1.48 9.94
N SER A 111 8.92 -0.59 9.29
CA SER A 111 8.65 -0.13 7.92
C SER A 111 9.90 -0.06 7.05
N PRO A 112 9.80 -0.26 5.72
CA PRO A 112 10.98 -0.27 4.85
C PRO A 112 11.55 1.12 4.62
N LYS A 113 12.85 1.17 4.38
CA LYS A 113 13.62 2.33 3.92
C LYS A 113 14.63 1.90 2.85
N PRO A 114 14.77 2.59 1.70
CA PRO A 114 14.08 3.80 1.25
C PRO A 114 12.56 3.62 1.11
N GLY A 115 11.78 4.62 1.54
CA GLY A 115 10.33 4.51 1.65
C GLY A 115 9.61 5.85 1.50
N TYR A 116 8.28 5.83 1.59
CA TYR A 116 7.45 7.04 1.59
C TYR A 116 7.04 7.37 3.03
N PRO A 117 7.20 8.63 3.51
CA PRO A 117 7.08 9.00 4.94
C PRO A 117 5.66 8.92 5.52
N LEU A 118 4.68 8.43 4.74
CA LEU A 118 3.29 8.32 5.15
C LEU A 118 3.10 7.41 6.37
N ILE A 119 3.80 6.27 6.42
CA ILE A 119 3.66 5.29 7.50
C ILE A 119 4.10 5.92 8.83
N GLU A 120 5.26 6.57 8.86
CA GLU A 120 5.76 7.29 10.02
C GLU A 120 4.77 8.38 10.47
N SER A 121 4.27 9.17 9.53
CA SER A 121 3.31 10.23 9.85
C SER A 121 2.01 9.68 10.46
N ILE A 122 1.49 8.56 9.95
CA ILE A 122 0.27 7.93 10.50
C ILE A 122 0.56 7.28 11.85
N ALA A 123 1.66 6.55 11.99
CA ALA A 123 2.05 5.93 13.26
C ALA A 123 2.19 6.97 14.37
N ARG A 124 2.81 8.13 14.07
CA ARG A 124 2.94 9.23 15.02
C ARG A 124 1.59 9.79 15.48
N LEU A 125 0.60 9.89 14.59
CA LEU A 125 -0.77 10.31 14.96
C LEU A 125 -1.44 9.33 15.93
N GLU A 126 -0.98 8.08 15.98
CA GLU A 126 -1.48 7.02 16.85
C GLU A 126 -0.64 6.82 18.12
N ASN A 127 0.37 7.68 18.38
CA ASN A 127 1.37 7.51 19.43
C ASN A 127 2.21 6.22 19.31
N VAL A 128 2.43 5.76 18.08
CA VAL A 128 3.19 4.56 17.74
C VAL A 128 4.48 4.97 17.03
N SER A 129 5.58 4.27 17.31
CA SER A 129 6.85 4.51 16.64
C SER A 129 6.96 3.69 15.36
N ALA A 130 7.23 4.33 14.22
CA ALA A 130 7.66 3.63 13.02
C ALA A 130 9.18 3.48 13.07
N VAL A 131 9.68 2.24 13.13
CA VAL A 131 11.11 1.94 13.15
C VAL A 131 11.50 1.33 11.80
N GLU A 132 12.50 1.93 11.17
CA GLU A 132 12.86 1.61 9.80
C GLU A 132 13.78 0.38 9.70
N TYR A 133 13.51 -0.51 8.76
CA TYR A 133 14.47 -1.53 8.30
C TYR A 133 14.92 -1.22 6.88
N SER A 134 16.14 -1.63 6.54
CA SER A 134 16.82 -1.23 5.31
C SER A 134 16.48 -2.17 4.16
N LEU A 135 16.35 -1.58 2.97
CA LEU A 135 16.45 -2.22 1.68
C LEU A 135 17.88 -1.97 1.17
N LEU A 136 18.62 -3.04 0.92
CA LEU A 136 19.99 -3.00 0.43
C LEU A 136 19.99 -3.13 -1.09
N TYR A 137 20.81 -2.31 -1.76
CA TYR A 137 20.99 -2.40 -3.20
C TYR A 137 22.32 -3.07 -3.55
N ASP A 138 22.25 -4.23 -4.20
CA ASP A 138 23.40 -4.92 -4.81
C ASP A 138 22.98 -5.51 -6.17
N GLY A 139 22.86 -4.63 -7.18
CA GLY A 139 22.31 -4.97 -8.50
C GLY A 139 20.79 -5.22 -8.52
N SER A 140 20.22 -5.58 -7.37
CA SER A 140 18.80 -5.56 -7.05
C SER A 140 18.60 -5.12 -5.62
N TRP A 141 17.43 -4.57 -5.33
CA TRP A 141 17.01 -4.23 -3.97
C TRP A 141 16.54 -5.49 -3.23
N MET A 142 16.99 -5.66 -2.00
CA MET A 142 16.66 -6.78 -1.11
C MET A 142 16.38 -6.27 0.30
N ILE A 143 15.52 -6.95 1.04
CA ILE A 143 15.26 -6.66 2.45
C ILE A 143 16.45 -7.12 3.29
N ASP A 144 16.97 -6.26 4.18
CA ASP A 144 17.96 -6.65 5.18
C ASP A 144 17.29 -7.50 6.28
N LEU A 145 17.18 -8.81 6.02
CA LEU A 145 16.57 -9.76 6.96
C LEU A 145 17.31 -9.80 8.30
N ALA A 146 18.63 -9.63 8.30
CA ALA A 146 19.42 -9.63 9.54
C ALA A 146 19.08 -8.41 10.40
N GLN A 147 18.90 -7.25 9.79
CA GLN A 147 18.44 -6.06 10.51
C GLN A 147 17.00 -6.24 11.02
N VAL A 148 16.08 -6.80 10.21
CA VAL A 148 14.71 -7.08 10.67
C VAL A 148 14.72 -7.97 11.91
N GLU A 149 15.52 -9.04 11.92
CA GLU A 149 15.68 -9.92 13.09
C GLU A 149 16.25 -9.18 14.31
N SER A 150 17.29 -8.35 14.11
CA SER A 150 17.86 -7.52 15.17
C SER A 150 16.85 -6.55 15.78
N LEU A 151 16.01 -5.92 14.95
CA LEU A 151 14.97 -4.99 15.42
C LEU A 151 13.85 -5.74 16.19
N LEU A 152 13.49 -6.94 15.73
CA LEU A 152 12.56 -7.81 16.46
C LEU A 152 13.12 -8.24 17.83
N ASP A 153 14.43 -8.36 17.98
CA ASP A 153 15.08 -8.64 19.26
C ASP A 153 15.22 -7.40 20.15
N GLU A 154 15.62 -6.27 19.57
CA GLU A 154 15.81 -4.99 20.27
C GLU A 154 14.51 -4.46 20.88
N TYR A 155 13.44 -4.44 20.08
CA TYR A 155 12.13 -3.96 20.50
C TYR A 155 11.25 -5.06 21.08
N ALA A 156 11.67 -6.32 20.95
CA ALA A 156 11.04 -7.50 21.52
C ALA A 156 9.52 -7.51 21.30
N ASP A 157 8.76 -7.54 22.40
CA ASP A 157 7.31 -7.61 22.36
C ASP A 157 6.64 -6.25 22.13
N ARG A 158 7.36 -5.17 21.85
CA ARG A 158 6.77 -3.90 21.40
C ARG A 158 6.52 -3.86 19.90
N VAL A 159 7.16 -4.72 19.11
CA VAL A 159 6.88 -4.81 17.68
C VAL A 159 5.53 -5.50 17.49
N ARG A 160 4.60 -4.81 16.83
CA ARG A 160 3.24 -5.30 16.58
C ARG A 160 2.97 -5.60 15.12
N ALA A 161 3.62 -4.88 14.22
CA ALA A 161 3.46 -5.09 12.80
C ALA A 161 4.78 -4.92 12.04
N LEU A 162 4.92 -5.69 10.95
CA LEU A 162 5.90 -5.50 9.90
C LEU A 162 5.18 -5.02 8.64
N VAL A 163 5.48 -3.80 8.20
CA VAL A 163 4.97 -3.25 6.95
C VAL A 163 5.87 -3.69 5.79
N LEU A 164 5.26 -4.20 4.73
CA LEU A 164 5.89 -4.61 3.48
C LEU A 164 5.23 -3.83 2.35
N ILE A 165 6.00 -3.07 1.56
CA ILE A 165 5.46 -2.40 0.36
C ILE A 165 5.89 -3.24 -0.85
N ASN A 166 4.93 -3.75 -1.62
CA ASN A 166 5.16 -4.80 -2.62
C ASN A 166 4.47 -4.49 -3.96
N PRO A 167 5.19 -3.90 -4.94
CA PRO A 167 6.57 -3.46 -4.90
C PRO A 167 6.74 -2.13 -4.15
N ASN A 168 7.92 -1.93 -3.58
CA ASN A 168 8.27 -0.74 -2.82
C ASN A 168 8.34 0.51 -3.70
N ASN A 169 7.99 1.67 -3.14
CA ASN A 169 8.18 2.97 -3.77
C ASN A 169 9.14 3.81 -2.90
N PRO A 170 10.30 4.26 -3.41
CA PRO A 170 10.62 4.45 -4.83
C PRO A 170 11.47 3.35 -5.49
N THR A 171 11.92 2.33 -4.75
CA THR A 171 12.92 1.37 -5.25
C THR A 171 12.39 0.44 -6.34
N GLY A 172 11.07 0.22 -6.39
CA GLY A 172 10.41 -0.68 -7.31
C GLY A 172 10.61 -2.17 -6.99
N SER A 173 11.07 -2.50 -5.78
CA SER A 173 11.45 -3.87 -5.41
C SER A 173 10.27 -4.69 -4.92
N TYR A 174 10.08 -5.90 -5.47
CA TYR A 174 9.13 -6.87 -4.90
C TYR A 174 9.79 -7.70 -3.80
N VAL A 175 8.97 -8.14 -2.83
CA VAL A 175 9.39 -9.12 -1.81
C VAL A 175 9.72 -10.45 -2.48
N LYS A 176 10.94 -10.96 -2.26
CA LYS A 176 11.42 -12.20 -2.88
C LYS A 176 10.82 -13.44 -2.24
N PRO A 177 10.77 -14.58 -2.95
CA PRO A 177 10.27 -15.83 -2.37
C PRO A 177 10.99 -16.24 -1.08
N GLY A 178 12.33 -16.11 -1.04
CA GLY A 178 13.13 -16.41 0.15
C GLY A 178 12.89 -15.43 1.30
N GLU A 179 12.81 -14.12 0.99
CA GLU A 179 12.47 -13.08 1.97
C GLU A 179 11.08 -13.34 2.55
N ARG A 180 10.06 -13.56 1.72
CA ARG A 180 8.70 -13.90 2.15
C ARG A 180 8.70 -15.09 3.09
N GLN A 181 9.35 -16.19 2.72
CA GLN A 181 9.39 -17.38 3.55
C GLN A 181 9.98 -17.08 4.93
N ARG A 182 11.09 -16.33 5.00
CA ARG A 182 11.73 -15.97 6.27
C ARG A 182 10.85 -15.01 7.09
N LEU A 183 10.30 -13.99 6.48
CA LEU A 183 9.47 -12.97 7.14
C LEU A 183 8.17 -13.57 7.68
N VAL A 184 7.49 -14.44 6.92
CA VAL A 184 6.30 -15.17 7.40
C VAL A 184 6.65 -16.02 8.62
N GLY A 185 7.78 -16.74 8.59
CA GLY A 185 8.26 -17.53 9.73
C GLY A 185 8.52 -16.67 10.96
N LEU A 186 9.26 -15.57 10.82
CA LEU A 186 9.55 -14.63 11.91
C LEU A 186 8.28 -14.03 12.52
N CYS A 187 7.35 -13.58 11.66
CA CYS A 187 6.09 -13.00 12.10
C CYS A 187 5.23 -14.01 12.88
N ALA A 188 5.16 -15.25 12.39
CA ALA A 188 4.44 -16.34 13.07
C ALA A 188 5.09 -16.73 14.42
N GLU A 189 6.41 -16.78 14.48
CA GLU A 189 7.16 -17.12 15.70
C GLU A 189 6.99 -16.04 16.78
N ARG A 190 7.04 -14.77 16.39
CA ARG A 190 7.03 -13.61 17.29
C ARG A 190 5.64 -13.10 17.64
N GLY A 191 4.60 -13.50 16.90
CA GLY A 191 3.24 -12.96 17.06
C GLY A 191 3.14 -11.52 16.54
N VAL A 192 3.81 -11.24 15.42
CA VAL A 192 3.84 -9.94 14.73
C VAL A 192 2.98 -10.04 13.47
N ALA A 193 2.08 -9.09 13.26
CA ALA A 193 1.26 -9.07 12.04
C ALA A 193 2.05 -8.52 10.84
N MET A 194 1.68 -8.94 9.64
CA MET A 194 2.20 -8.33 8.41
C MET A 194 1.16 -7.37 7.82
N ILE A 195 1.60 -6.18 7.42
CA ILE A 195 0.79 -5.23 6.64
C ILE A 195 1.44 -5.11 5.26
N ALA A 196 0.82 -5.69 4.24
CA ALA A 196 1.33 -5.70 2.88
C ALA A 196 0.62 -4.65 2.02
N ASP A 197 1.32 -3.60 1.61
CA ASP A 197 0.79 -2.58 0.69
C ASP A 197 1.12 -2.96 -0.76
N GLU A 198 0.08 -3.33 -1.49
CA GLU A 198 0.18 -3.94 -2.81
C GLU A 198 -0.41 -3.07 -3.92
N VAL A 199 -0.63 -1.77 -3.65
CA VAL A 199 -1.24 -0.84 -4.62
C VAL A 199 -0.47 -0.75 -5.94
N PHE A 200 0.81 -1.11 -5.94
CA PHE A 200 1.65 -1.11 -7.14
C PHE A 200 1.88 -2.50 -7.73
N PHE A 201 1.33 -3.57 -7.15
CA PHE A 201 1.67 -4.94 -7.48
C PHE A 201 1.55 -5.24 -8.97
N ASP A 202 0.51 -4.68 -9.61
CA ASP A 202 0.27 -4.91 -11.02
C ASP A 202 1.24 -4.15 -11.94
N TYR A 203 2.11 -3.25 -11.49
CA TYR A 203 2.99 -2.50 -12.41
C TYR A 203 4.36 -3.13 -12.60
N SER A 204 4.43 -4.42 -12.94
CA SER A 204 5.72 -5.10 -13.16
C SER A 204 6.50 -4.51 -14.35
N LEU A 205 7.76 -4.16 -14.11
CA LEU A 205 8.75 -3.64 -15.05
C LEU A 205 9.80 -4.70 -15.43
N ASP A 206 10.17 -5.56 -14.48
CA ASP A 206 11.14 -6.66 -14.64
C ASP A 206 10.66 -7.91 -13.88
N PRO A 207 9.78 -8.73 -14.50
CA PRO A 207 9.17 -9.87 -13.84
C PRO A 207 10.18 -11.00 -13.55
N PHE A 208 9.95 -11.73 -12.46
CA PHE A 208 10.76 -12.89 -12.07
C PHE A 208 9.88 -14.00 -11.50
N ASP A 209 10.41 -15.23 -11.51
CA ASP A 209 9.68 -16.40 -11.06
C ASP A 209 9.36 -16.36 -9.56
N GLY A 210 8.13 -16.75 -9.24
CA GLY A 210 7.66 -16.81 -7.85
C GLY A 210 7.23 -15.47 -7.26
N ASN A 211 7.23 -14.37 -8.02
CA ASN A 211 6.61 -13.10 -7.62
C ASN A 211 5.11 -13.31 -7.37
N ARG A 212 4.63 -12.89 -6.19
CA ARG A 212 3.26 -13.15 -5.74
C ARG A 212 2.82 -12.15 -4.67
N ARG A 213 1.52 -11.90 -4.62
CA ARG A 213 0.87 -11.10 -3.58
C ARG A 213 0.95 -11.79 -2.22
N LEU A 214 1.09 -11.01 -1.15
CA LEU A 214 0.95 -11.43 0.25
C LEU A 214 -0.53 -11.62 0.63
N ALA A 215 -1.46 -11.02 -0.13
CA ALA A 215 -2.90 -11.29 0.00
C ALA A 215 -3.18 -12.81 -0.02
N GLY A 216 -3.90 -13.29 1.00
CA GLY A 216 -4.19 -14.72 1.18
C GLY A 216 -3.10 -15.54 1.86
N GLU A 217 -2.02 -14.93 2.36
CA GLU A 217 -1.02 -15.62 3.18
C GLU A 217 -1.65 -16.23 4.45
N ARG A 218 -1.29 -17.48 4.76
CA ARG A 218 -1.89 -18.26 5.86
C ARG A 218 -0.93 -18.56 7.00
N GLY A 219 0.38 -18.37 6.79
CA GLY A 219 1.41 -18.67 7.79
C GLY A 219 1.47 -17.67 8.93
N ALA A 220 1.07 -16.42 8.71
CA ALA A 220 1.02 -15.35 9.71
C ALA A 220 -0.19 -14.44 9.45
N LEU A 221 -0.69 -13.77 10.50
CA LEU A 221 -1.74 -12.76 10.36
C LEU A 221 -1.26 -11.67 9.41
N THR A 222 -1.98 -11.49 8.31
CA THR A 222 -1.59 -10.64 7.19
C THR A 222 -2.77 -9.77 6.78
N PHE A 223 -2.48 -8.49 6.60
CA PHE A 223 -3.39 -7.48 6.09
C PHE A 223 -2.88 -6.98 4.75
N ALA A 224 -3.48 -7.40 3.64
CA ALA A 224 -3.13 -6.89 2.33
C ALA A 224 -3.96 -5.64 2.00
N LEU A 225 -3.28 -4.56 1.63
CA LEU A 225 -3.85 -3.27 1.28
C LEU A 225 -3.74 -3.06 -0.22
N ASP A 226 -4.85 -2.72 -0.87
CA ASP A 226 -4.85 -2.32 -2.27
C ASP A 226 -6.01 -1.33 -2.49
N GLY A 227 -6.13 -0.78 -3.69
CA GLY A 227 -7.14 0.23 -3.98
C GLY A 227 -7.12 0.74 -5.40
N PHE A 228 -8.20 1.44 -5.76
CA PHE A 228 -8.40 1.95 -7.11
C PHE A 228 -7.50 3.14 -7.47
N SER A 229 -6.83 3.75 -6.49
CA SER A 229 -6.01 4.94 -6.69
C SER A 229 -4.93 4.75 -7.75
N LYS A 230 -4.28 3.57 -7.74
CA LYS A 230 -3.24 3.22 -8.72
C LYS A 230 -3.84 2.42 -9.85
N MET A 231 -4.60 1.37 -9.53
CA MET A 231 -5.26 0.47 -10.48
C MET A 231 -6.01 1.20 -11.61
N LEU A 232 -6.68 2.33 -11.31
CA LEU A 232 -7.40 3.14 -12.31
C LEU A 232 -6.66 4.40 -12.78
N ALA A 233 -5.44 4.63 -12.29
CA ALA A 233 -4.72 5.90 -12.40
C ALA A 233 -5.57 7.11 -11.92
N ALA A 234 -6.47 6.88 -10.95
CA ALA A 234 -7.45 7.85 -10.48
C ALA A 234 -7.37 7.98 -8.95
N PRO A 235 -6.39 8.72 -8.39
CA PRO A 235 -6.22 8.86 -6.94
C PRO A 235 -7.40 9.56 -6.23
N HIS A 236 -8.29 10.18 -7.01
CA HIS A 236 -9.53 10.81 -6.54
C HIS A 236 -10.71 9.84 -6.46
N ALA A 237 -10.57 8.58 -6.89
CA ALA A 237 -11.62 7.57 -6.75
C ALA A 237 -11.93 7.25 -5.28
N LYS A 238 -10.92 7.39 -4.39
CA LYS A 238 -11.04 7.26 -2.94
C LYS A 238 -11.75 5.98 -2.49
N VAL A 239 -11.24 4.86 -3.00
CA VAL A 239 -11.65 3.52 -2.60
C VAL A 239 -10.39 2.67 -2.47
N GLY A 240 -10.24 2.06 -1.30
CA GLY A 240 -9.24 1.04 -0.98
C GLY A 240 -9.88 -0.09 -0.18
N TRP A 241 -9.11 -1.12 0.10
CA TRP A 241 -9.57 -2.23 0.92
C TRP A 241 -8.46 -2.84 1.76
N ILE A 242 -8.87 -3.53 2.83
CA ILE A 242 -8.04 -4.47 3.58
C ILE A 242 -8.57 -5.87 3.24
N GLU A 243 -7.69 -6.76 2.87
CA GLU A 243 -7.94 -8.20 2.89
C GLU A 243 -7.22 -8.84 4.08
N VAL A 244 -7.97 -9.54 4.93
CA VAL A 244 -7.45 -10.23 6.11
C VAL A 244 -7.19 -11.70 5.80
N SER A 245 -5.98 -12.18 6.07
CA SER A 245 -5.63 -13.60 5.97
C SER A 245 -4.67 -14.03 7.09
N GLY A 246 -4.50 -15.34 7.30
CA GLY A 246 -3.63 -15.87 8.34
C GLY A 246 -4.20 -17.12 9.00
N PRO A 247 -3.66 -17.53 10.16
CA PRO A 247 -4.23 -18.59 10.98
C PRO A 247 -5.67 -18.25 11.40
N GLU A 248 -6.59 -19.21 11.27
CA GLU A 248 -8.04 -18.98 11.43
C GLU A 248 -8.43 -18.39 12.79
N GLY A 249 -7.75 -18.77 13.88
CA GLY A 249 -7.98 -18.20 15.21
C GLY A 249 -7.65 -16.72 15.29
N ASP A 250 -6.50 -16.31 14.72
CA ASP A 250 -6.06 -14.91 14.69
C ASP A 250 -6.95 -14.09 13.76
N VAL A 251 -7.36 -14.65 12.62
CA VAL A 251 -8.32 -14.01 11.70
C VAL A 251 -9.65 -13.81 12.42
N ALA A 252 -10.20 -14.82 13.08
CA ALA A 252 -11.49 -14.70 13.76
C ALA A 252 -11.49 -13.60 14.84
N GLU A 253 -10.41 -13.50 15.64
CA GLU A 253 -10.26 -12.44 16.64
C GLU A 253 -10.05 -11.06 16.00
N THR A 254 -9.21 -10.99 14.96
CA THR A 254 -8.99 -9.78 14.16
C THR A 254 -10.29 -9.21 13.64
N MET A 255 -11.12 -10.04 13.01
CA MET A 255 -12.38 -9.61 12.41
C MET A 255 -13.33 -9.04 13.46
N ARG A 256 -13.40 -9.63 14.66
CA ARG A 256 -14.22 -9.09 15.77
C ARG A 256 -13.77 -7.69 16.18
N ARG A 257 -12.46 -7.47 16.32
CA ARG A 257 -11.88 -6.19 16.75
C ARG A 257 -11.90 -5.14 15.65
N LEU A 258 -11.59 -5.52 14.42
CA LEU A 258 -11.58 -4.60 13.29
C LEU A 258 -13.00 -4.17 12.90
N ASP A 259 -14.01 -5.00 13.13
CA ASP A 259 -15.42 -4.59 13.02
C ASP A 259 -15.77 -3.47 14.00
N VAL A 260 -15.25 -3.47 15.24
CA VAL A 260 -15.46 -2.38 16.20
C VAL A 260 -14.91 -1.06 15.66
N ILE A 261 -13.65 -1.07 15.19
CA ILE A 261 -13.03 0.12 14.59
C ILE A 261 -13.83 0.59 13.37
N ALA A 262 -14.20 -0.34 12.50
CA ALA A 262 -14.87 0.00 11.26
C ALA A 262 -16.29 0.55 11.49
N ASP A 263 -16.99 0.07 12.53
CA ASP A 263 -18.30 0.61 12.94
C ASP A 263 -18.19 2.03 13.50
N ASP A 264 -17.14 2.32 14.31
CA ASP A 264 -16.88 3.66 14.85
C ASP A 264 -16.64 4.72 13.76
N PHE A 265 -16.10 4.31 12.61
CA PHE A 265 -15.86 5.18 11.46
C PHE A 265 -17.03 5.24 10.47
N LEU A 266 -18.04 4.40 10.70
CA LEU A 266 -19.18 4.14 9.82
C LEU A 266 -18.78 3.48 8.48
N PRO A 267 -19.69 2.66 7.91
CA PRO A 267 -19.48 2.01 6.62
C PRO A 267 -19.24 2.99 5.46
N MET A 268 -18.52 2.50 4.45
CA MET A 268 -18.32 3.22 3.20
C MET A 268 -19.65 3.63 2.54
N SER A 269 -19.66 4.83 1.93
CA SER A 269 -20.84 5.36 1.23
C SER A 269 -21.37 4.40 0.16
N ASP A 270 -22.66 4.06 0.24
CA ASP A 270 -23.38 3.26 -0.77
C ASP A 270 -23.34 3.87 -2.17
N LEU A 271 -23.23 5.21 -2.28
CA LEU A 271 -23.11 5.88 -3.57
C LEU A 271 -21.78 5.53 -4.25
N ILE A 272 -20.69 5.47 -3.49
CA ILE A 272 -19.37 5.11 -4.03
C ILE A 272 -19.29 3.59 -4.19
N ALA A 273 -19.76 2.82 -3.21
CA ALA A 273 -19.77 1.37 -3.26
C ALA A 273 -20.58 0.83 -4.45
N GLY A 274 -21.71 1.48 -4.78
CA GLY A 274 -22.52 1.15 -5.96
C GLY A 274 -21.80 1.36 -7.30
N ARG A 275 -20.67 2.10 -7.33
CA ARG A 275 -19.83 2.28 -8.53
C ARG A 275 -18.70 1.26 -8.63
N ILE A 276 -18.41 0.49 -7.56
CA ILE A 276 -17.30 -0.46 -7.53
C ILE A 276 -17.35 -1.44 -8.71
N PRO A 277 -18.49 -2.06 -9.09
CA PRO A 277 -18.54 -2.94 -10.26
C PRO A 277 -18.07 -2.27 -11.56
N ASP A 278 -18.47 -1.03 -11.84
CA ASP A 278 -18.04 -0.28 -13.03
C ASP A 278 -16.54 0.06 -12.98
N LEU A 279 -16.03 0.37 -11.77
CA LEU A 279 -14.62 0.63 -11.54
C LEU A 279 -13.77 -0.61 -11.78
N LEU A 280 -14.20 -1.78 -11.28
CA LEU A 280 -13.54 -3.07 -11.50
C LEU A 280 -13.52 -3.43 -12.99
N ALA A 281 -14.62 -3.21 -13.71
CA ALA A 281 -14.70 -3.45 -15.15
C ALA A 281 -13.71 -2.61 -15.97
N SER A 282 -13.29 -1.45 -15.46
CA SER A 282 -12.33 -0.56 -16.11
C SER A 282 -10.86 -0.88 -15.76
N ALA A 283 -10.61 -1.68 -14.73
CA ALA A 283 -9.30 -1.84 -14.12
C ALA A 283 -8.24 -2.44 -15.06
N ASP A 284 -8.60 -3.47 -15.84
CA ASP A 284 -7.66 -4.15 -16.73
C ASP A 284 -7.19 -3.23 -17.87
N GLU A 285 -8.11 -2.49 -18.48
CA GLU A 285 -7.76 -1.55 -19.55
C GLU A 285 -6.86 -0.43 -19.03
N GLN A 286 -7.21 0.18 -17.88
CA GLN A 286 -6.42 1.26 -17.29
C GLN A 286 -5.04 0.77 -16.85
N THR A 287 -4.96 -0.38 -16.19
CA THR A 287 -3.69 -0.99 -15.76
C THR A 287 -2.81 -1.30 -16.97
N ALA A 288 -3.38 -1.86 -18.04
CA ALA A 288 -2.63 -2.13 -19.27
C ALA A 288 -2.12 -0.85 -19.94
N ARG A 289 -2.92 0.23 -19.95
CA ARG A 289 -2.50 1.54 -20.47
C ARG A 289 -1.31 2.11 -19.70
N VAL A 290 -1.38 2.10 -18.37
CA VAL A 290 -0.28 2.57 -17.51
C VAL A 290 0.95 1.70 -17.68
N ARG A 291 0.82 0.37 -17.70
CA ARG A 291 1.95 -0.56 -17.96
C ARG A 291 2.66 -0.28 -19.28
N ARG A 292 1.91 -0.02 -20.37
CA ARG A 292 2.51 0.35 -21.67
C ARG A 292 3.28 1.65 -21.56
N ARG A 293 2.71 2.65 -20.88
CA ARG A 293 3.36 3.95 -20.64
C ARG A 293 4.66 3.81 -19.86
N THR A 294 4.63 3.13 -18.71
CA THR A 294 5.78 3.03 -17.83
C THR A 294 6.92 2.22 -18.46
N ARG A 295 6.61 1.11 -19.13
CA ARG A 295 7.61 0.30 -19.84
C ARG A 295 8.23 1.05 -21.02
N GLY A 296 7.42 1.78 -21.80
CA GLY A 296 7.91 2.59 -22.92
C GLY A 296 8.87 3.68 -22.45
N ASN A 297 8.51 4.41 -21.41
CA ASN A 297 9.36 5.44 -20.84
C ASN A 297 10.64 4.87 -20.21
N LEU A 298 10.57 3.71 -19.53
CA LEU A 298 11.76 3.05 -19.00
C LEU A 298 12.71 2.59 -20.11
N ALA A 299 12.19 2.02 -21.20
CA ALA A 299 12.99 1.66 -22.36
C ALA A 299 13.68 2.89 -22.96
N ARG A 300 12.94 3.99 -23.11
CA ARG A 300 13.49 5.25 -23.64
C ARG A 300 14.56 5.85 -22.74
N LEU A 301 14.37 5.80 -21.42
CA LEU A 301 15.40 6.21 -20.45
C LEU A 301 16.68 5.42 -20.62
N ARG A 302 16.59 4.09 -20.73
CA ARG A 302 17.78 3.22 -20.95
C ARG A 302 18.50 3.57 -22.25
N GLU A 303 17.78 3.88 -23.33
CA GLU A 303 18.38 4.34 -24.58
C GLU A 303 19.12 5.66 -24.42
N LEU A 304 18.52 6.64 -23.73
CA LEU A 304 19.16 7.93 -23.47
C LEU A 304 20.44 7.78 -22.64
N LEU A 305 20.40 6.95 -21.59
CA LEU A 305 21.58 6.68 -20.76
C LEU A 305 22.68 5.95 -21.55
N ALA A 306 22.32 5.01 -22.43
CA ALA A 306 23.29 4.33 -23.30
C ALA A 306 23.92 5.26 -24.36
N GLN A 307 23.25 6.36 -24.71
CA GLN A 307 23.72 7.38 -25.65
C GLN A 307 24.47 8.53 -24.96
N ASP A 308 24.42 8.60 -23.63
CA ASP A 308 25.06 9.64 -22.83
C ASP A 308 26.57 9.40 -22.76
N ASP A 309 27.36 10.22 -23.47
CA ASP A 309 28.83 10.08 -23.54
C ASP A 309 29.54 10.37 -22.21
N LEU A 310 28.87 11.04 -21.27
CA LEU A 310 29.41 11.28 -19.93
C LEU A 310 29.37 9.98 -19.10
N GLY A 311 28.31 9.17 -19.23
CA GLY A 311 28.26 7.81 -18.70
C GLY A 311 28.32 7.69 -17.17
N VAL A 312 27.99 8.77 -16.46
CA VAL A 312 28.03 8.83 -14.97
C VAL A 312 26.67 8.62 -14.32
N THR A 313 25.61 8.49 -15.12
CA THR A 313 24.24 8.33 -14.63
C THR A 313 23.71 6.95 -14.99
N ASP A 314 23.18 6.25 -13.99
CA ASP A 314 22.55 4.94 -14.15
C ASP A 314 21.10 4.98 -13.67
N VAL A 315 20.26 4.10 -14.22
CA VAL A 315 18.97 3.75 -13.60
C VAL A 315 19.14 2.53 -12.72
N LEU A 316 18.81 2.64 -11.45
CA LEU A 316 18.82 1.49 -10.54
C LEU A 316 17.73 0.50 -10.99
N ARG A 317 18.04 -0.79 -10.90
CA ARG A 317 17.11 -1.84 -11.30
C ARG A 317 15.82 -1.73 -10.47
N ALA A 318 14.70 -1.51 -11.16
CA ALA A 318 13.36 -1.49 -10.60
C ALA A 318 12.53 -2.61 -11.24
N GLU A 319 11.81 -3.34 -10.40
CA GLU A 319 11.10 -4.56 -10.81
C GLU A 319 9.62 -4.32 -11.02
N GLY A 320 9.08 -3.31 -10.35
CA GLY A 320 7.71 -2.84 -10.52
C GLY A 320 7.50 -1.40 -10.07
N GLY A 321 6.24 -0.96 -10.16
CA GLY A 321 5.84 0.41 -9.89
C GLY A 321 5.90 1.31 -11.14
N TRP A 322 5.80 2.61 -10.90
CA TRP A 322 5.78 3.63 -11.96
C TRP A 322 6.81 4.74 -11.75
N ASN A 323 7.70 4.55 -10.78
CA ASN A 323 8.82 5.44 -10.47
C ASN A 323 10.11 4.61 -10.53
N VAL A 324 11.22 5.26 -10.85
CA VAL A 324 12.56 4.67 -10.81
C VAL A 324 13.52 5.62 -10.13
N LEU A 325 14.58 5.08 -9.54
CA LEU A 325 15.70 5.84 -9.01
C LEU A 325 16.81 5.94 -10.05
N LEU A 326 17.22 7.16 -10.37
CA LEU A 326 18.47 7.42 -11.07
C LEU A 326 19.58 7.64 -10.05
N ARG A 327 20.77 7.12 -10.34
CA ARG A 327 22.00 7.32 -9.59
C ARG A 327 23.01 8.09 -10.43
N PHE A 328 23.66 9.09 -9.84
CA PHE A 328 24.72 9.91 -10.44
C PHE A 328 25.82 10.16 -9.39
N PRO A 329 26.94 10.84 -9.73
CA PRO A 329 28.05 11.01 -8.79
C PRO A 329 27.61 11.68 -7.49
N ALA A 330 27.92 11.04 -6.35
CA ALA A 330 27.56 11.53 -5.02
C ALA A 330 28.23 12.87 -4.63
N ALA A 331 29.20 13.34 -5.43
CA ALA A 331 29.78 14.66 -5.31
C ALA A 331 28.81 15.79 -5.71
N ILE A 332 27.75 15.48 -6.46
CA ILE A 332 26.71 16.44 -6.82
C ILE A 332 25.70 16.50 -5.67
N ASP A 333 25.49 17.68 -5.11
CA ASP A 333 24.41 17.90 -4.15
C ASP A 333 23.04 17.88 -4.88
N GLU A 334 22.12 17.07 -4.37
CA GLU A 334 20.82 16.87 -5.01
C GLU A 334 19.96 18.14 -4.98
N SER A 335 20.13 18.99 -3.95
CA SER A 335 19.42 20.27 -3.84
C SER A 335 19.93 21.25 -4.88
N ASP A 336 21.25 21.35 -5.05
CA ASP A 336 21.85 22.23 -6.07
C ASP A 336 21.44 21.79 -7.47
N LEU A 337 21.50 20.48 -7.77
CA LEU A 337 21.03 19.93 -9.04
C LEU A 337 19.57 20.29 -9.33
N VAL A 338 18.66 20.08 -8.37
CA VAL A 338 17.23 20.38 -8.55
C VAL A 338 16.97 21.89 -8.64
N LEU A 339 17.70 22.71 -7.90
CA LEU A 339 17.62 24.17 -8.02
C LEU A 339 18.13 24.66 -9.38
N LEU A 340 19.18 24.05 -9.93
CA LEU A 340 19.66 24.32 -11.29
C LEU A 340 18.59 23.95 -12.33
N LEU A 341 18.00 22.75 -12.21
CA LEU A 341 16.90 22.31 -13.08
C LEU A 341 15.75 23.32 -13.11
N ILE A 342 15.34 23.82 -11.94
CA ILE A 342 14.24 24.79 -11.83
C ILE A 342 14.63 26.13 -12.47
N ARG A 343 15.80 26.66 -12.12
CA ARG A 343 16.22 28.02 -12.51
C ARG A 343 16.60 28.12 -13.98
N ARG A 344 17.29 27.12 -14.52
CA ARG A 344 17.89 27.15 -15.87
C ARG A 344 17.10 26.33 -16.89
N LEU A 345 16.64 25.15 -16.50
CA LEU A 345 16.07 24.17 -17.44
C LEU A 345 14.54 24.02 -17.31
N ARG A 346 13.90 24.80 -16.43
CA ARG A 346 12.44 24.83 -16.24
C ARG A 346 11.86 23.43 -15.98
N ALA A 347 12.59 22.61 -15.23
CA ALA A 347 12.21 21.26 -14.84
C ALA A 347 12.39 21.07 -13.32
N THR A 348 11.80 20.02 -12.75
CA THR A 348 12.01 19.64 -11.36
C THR A 348 12.04 18.12 -11.24
N ALA A 349 12.73 17.61 -10.24
CA ALA A 349 12.75 16.20 -9.86
C ALA A 349 12.58 16.09 -8.33
N GLN A 350 12.41 14.87 -7.83
CA GLN A 350 12.41 14.61 -6.40
C GLN A 350 13.79 14.07 -5.99
N PRO A 351 14.56 14.81 -5.17
CA PRO A 351 15.80 14.32 -4.58
C PRO A 351 15.64 13.00 -3.82
N GLY A 352 16.72 12.24 -3.72
CA GLY A 352 16.75 10.97 -2.99
C GLY A 352 16.39 11.12 -1.51
N PHE A 353 16.78 12.22 -0.87
CA PHE A 353 16.49 12.44 0.56
C PHE A 353 14.99 12.53 0.89
N PHE A 354 14.10 12.82 -0.08
CA PHE A 354 12.64 12.73 0.15
C PHE A 354 12.12 11.31 0.34
N PHE A 355 12.95 10.32 0.03
CA PHE A 355 12.68 8.89 0.18
C PHE A 355 13.70 8.22 1.09
N ASP A 356 14.37 9.00 1.94
CA ASP A 356 15.31 8.51 2.94
C ASP A 356 16.57 7.83 2.37
N MET A 357 16.99 8.22 1.17
CA MET A 357 18.32 7.87 0.68
C MET A 357 19.40 8.50 1.58
N THR A 358 20.38 7.71 2.02
CA THR A 358 21.36 8.11 3.03
C THR A 358 22.59 8.83 2.46
N ALA A 359 22.69 8.93 1.14
CA ALA A 359 23.78 9.60 0.44
C ALA A 359 23.22 10.42 -0.72
N ASN A 360 23.95 11.47 -1.10
CA ASN A 360 23.70 12.21 -2.33
C ASN A 360 23.90 11.32 -3.56
N GLY A 361 23.39 11.78 -4.69
CA GLY A 361 23.56 11.11 -5.98
C GLY A 361 22.33 10.39 -6.47
N TYR A 362 21.13 10.71 -5.97
CA TYR A 362 19.88 10.08 -6.36
C TYR A 362 18.77 11.08 -6.69
N VAL A 363 17.97 10.72 -7.69
CA VAL A 363 16.68 11.36 -7.93
C VAL A 363 15.64 10.32 -8.29
N ALA A 364 14.43 10.47 -7.77
CA ALA A 364 13.28 9.70 -8.19
C ALA A 364 12.61 10.34 -9.41
N VAL A 365 12.34 9.52 -10.43
CA VAL A 365 11.72 9.92 -11.68
C VAL A 365 10.44 9.13 -11.91
N SER A 366 9.36 9.84 -12.26
CA SER A 366 8.11 9.20 -12.67
C SER A 366 8.14 8.76 -14.13
N LEU A 367 7.71 7.53 -14.38
CA LEU A 367 7.54 6.96 -15.71
C LEU A 367 6.15 7.24 -16.32
N LEU A 368 5.31 8.05 -15.67
CA LEU A 368 3.95 8.37 -16.13
C LEU A 368 3.82 9.43 -17.24
N PRO A 369 4.67 10.47 -17.33
CA PRO A 369 4.48 11.55 -18.29
C PRO A 369 4.34 11.07 -19.74
N GLU A 370 3.67 11.85 -20.61
CA GLU A 370 3.64 11.58 -22.06
C GLU A 370 5.05 11.34 -22.60
N PRO A 371 5.28 10.38 -23.54
CA PRO A 371 6.63 9.95 -23.90
C PRO A 371 7.55 11.10 -24.33
N ALA A 372 7.02 12.07 -25.10
CA ALA A 372 7.77 13.25 -25.51
C ALA A 372 8.13 14.17 -24.32
N VAL A 373 7.22 14.32 -23.35
CA VAL A 373 7.45 15.12 -22.13
C VAL A 373 8.46 14.42 -21.22
N PHE A 374 8.36 13.09 -21.11
CA PHE A 374 9.30 12.27 -20.35
C PHE A 374 10.71 12.38 -20.92
N GLU A 375 10.88 12.15 -22.22
CA GLU A 375 12.16 12.22 -22.91
C GLU A 375 12.83 13.59 -22.77
N GLU A 376 12.07 14.66 -22.98
CA GLU A 376 12.54 16.04 -22.79
C GLU A 376 12.97 16.30 -21.34
N GLY A 377 12.19 15.83 -20.36
CA GLY A 377 12.54 15.93 -18.94
C GLY A 377 13.85 15.21 -18.60
N MET A 378 14.08 14.02 -19.18
CA MET A 378 15.31 13.25 -18.98
C MET A 378 16.52 13.91 -19.61
N ARG A 379 16.38 14.48 -20.82
CA ARG A 379 17.47 15.26 -21.45
C ARG A 379 17.90 16.43 -20.57
N ARG A 380 16.94 17.18 -20.03
CA ARG A 380 17.22 18.31 -19.11
C ARG A 380 17.90 17.84 -17.83
N LEU A 381 17.50 16.71 -17.27
CA LEU A 381 18.16 16.13 -16.10
C LEU A 381 19.62 15.77 -16.39
N LEU A 382 19.88 15.09 -17.51
CA LEU A 382 21.25 14.72 -17.92
C LEU A 382 22.10 15.98 -18.21
N GLU A 383 21.52 17.01 -18.82
CA GLU A 383 22.19 18.31 -19.01
C GLU A 383 22.53 18.99 -17.67
N ALA A 384 21.61 18.97 -16.70
CA ALA A 384 21.87 19.52 -15.37
C ALA A 384 23.05 18.82 -14.68
N ILE A 385 23.11 17.49 -14.75
CA ILE A 385 24.22 16.70 -14.19
C ILE A 385 25.55 17.08 -14.84
N ARG A 386 25.59 17.29 -16.17
CA ARG A 386 26.79 17.78 -16.87
C ARG A 386 27.24 19.15 -16.38
N LEU A 387 26.29 20.07 -16.19
CA LEU A 387 26.57 21.43 -15.74
C LEU A 387 27.12 21.47 -14.30
N GLU A 388 26.58 20.65 -13.39
CA GLU A 388 27.08 20.52 -12.02
C GLU A 388 28.51 19.94 -11.98
N LEU A 389 28.86 19.07 -12.93
CA LEU A 389 30.22 18.53 -13.07
C LEU A 389 31.19 19.47 -13.81
N GLY A 390 30.73 20.66 -14.21
CA GLY A 390 31.55 21.63 -14.95
C GLY A 390 31.85 21.21 -16.40
N CYS A 391 31.11 20.26 -16.96
CA CYS A 391 31.23 19.87 -18.36
C CYS A 391 30.53 20.89 -19.27
N ALA A 392 31.02 21.04 -20.51
CA ALA A 392 30.32 21.82 -21.53
C ALA A 392 28.93 21.20 -21.80
N ALA A 393 27.94 22.05 -22.08
CA ALA A 393 26.61 21.58 -22.48
C ALA A 393 26.72 20.66 -23.70
N GLY A 394 26.02 19.53 -23.68
CA GLY A 394 25.96 18.62 -24.81
C GLY A 394 25.33 19.30 -26.04
N PRO A 395 25.55 18.78 -27.26
CA PRO A 395 24.88 19.31 -28.44
C PRO A 395 23.36 19.18 -28.26
N VAL A 396 22.67 20.32 -28.33
CA VAL A 396 21.20 20.38 -28.32
C VAL A 396 20.72 19.76 -29.63
N GLY A 397 20.23 18.52 -29.55
CA GLY A 397 19.68 17.76 -30.69
C GLY A 397 18.25 18.14 -31.00
#